data_AF-A0ABC8L099-F1
#
_entry.id   AF-A0ABC8L099-F1
#
_cell.length_a   1.000
_cell.length_b   1.000
_cell.length_c   1.000
_cell.angle_alpha   90.00
_cell.angle_beta   90.00
_cell.angle_gamma   90.00
#
_symmetry.space_group_name_H-M   'P 1'
#
loop_
_entity.id
_entity.type
_entity.pdbx_description
1 polymer ?
#
loop_
_entity_poly.entity_id
_entity_poly.type
_entity_poly.pdbx_seq_one_letter_code
_entity_poly.pdbx_strand_id
1 'polypeptide(L)'
;MTMTKTTKKTCKSKLSVRKDTLYKARAKTVHKKAYELSKLCGVDVCIICYDREGNLVETSSDEAKVKAMAEQFSRLSEQEWNKKSTNLSLFLNKKMMEEKKASLKANDNKFSKIIDRKISILDYEKDEMMQNIKIKR
;
A
#
# COMPACT_ATOMS: atom_id res chain seq x y z
N MET A 1 -0.18 -32.28 53.40
CA MET A 1 0.13 -32.73 52.03
C MET A 1 0.48 -31.49 51.21
N THR A 2 1.75 -31.33 50.83
CA THR A 2 2.26 -30.16 50.10
C THR A 2 2.00 -30.31 48.59
N MET A 3 1.24 -29.37 48.03
CA MET A 3 0.95 -29.29 46.59
C MET A 3 2.17 -28.76 45.84
N THR A 4 2.81 -29.59 45.02
CA THR A 4 3.93 -29.19 44.16
C THR A 4 3.40 -28.49 42.90
N LYS A 5 3.65 -27.18 42.76
CA LYS A 5 3.42 -26.44 41.51
C LYS A 5 4.43 -26.90 40.46
N THR A 6 3.99 -27.72 39.51
CA THR A 6 4.76 -28.06 38.32
C THR A 6 4.73 -26.89 37.33
N THR A 7 5.76 -26.05 37.34
CA THR A 7 6.00 -25.08 36.26
C THR A 7 6.45 -25.82 35.00
N LYS A 8 5.51 -26.05 34.07
CA LYS A 8 5.82 -26.52 32.71
C LYS A 8 6.60 -25.41 31.98
N LYS A 9 7.90 -25.61 31.78
CA LYS A 9 8.71 -24.75 30.90
C LYS A 9 8.33 -25.02 29.46
N THR A 10 7.59 -24.10 28.83
CA THR A 10 7.27 -24.16 27.41
C THR A 10 8.49 -23.72 26.61
N CYS A 11 9.21 -24.68 26.02
CA CYS A 11 10.32 -24.39 25.11
C CYS A 11 9.77 -23.84 23.79
N LYS A 12 9.72 -22.50 23.66
CA LYS A 12 9.39 -21.86 22.37
C LYS A 12 10.49 -22.14 21.34
N SER A 13 10.10 -22.50 20.12
CA SER A 13 11.04 -22.66 19.01
C SER A 13 11.74 -21.33 18.69
N LYS A 14 13.01 -21.37 18.27
CA LYS A 14 13.81 -20.17 17.92
C LYS A 14 13.10 -19.26 16.90
N LEU A 15 12.30 -19.84 15.99
CA LEU A 15 11.50 -19.10 15.01
C LEU A 15 10.32 -18.34 15.66
N SER A 16 9.67 -18.92 16.66
CA SER A 16 8.61 -18.26 17.42
C SER A 16 9.14 -17.08 18.23
N VAL A 17 10.30 -17.24 18.90
CA VAL A 17 10.93 -16.15 19.67
C VAL A 17 11.29 -14.95 18.78
N ARG A 18 11.82 -15.20 17.57
CA ARG A 18 12.14 -14.14 16.60
C ARG A 18 10.90 -13.38 16.10
N LYS A 19 9.76 -14.07 15.97
CA LYS A 19 8.49 -13.44 15.55
C LYS A 19 7.92 -12.56 16.66
N ASP A 20 8.00 -13.03 17.91
CA ASP A 20 7.54 -12.28 19.08
C ASP A 20 8.36 -10.99 19.30
N THR A 21 9.69 -11.07 19.16
CA THR A 21 10.56 -9.87 19.31
C THR A 21 10.36 -8.88 18.18
N LEU A 22 10.23 -9.35 16.94
CA LEU A 22 9.94 -8.50 15.79
C LEU A 22 8.58 -7.80 15.92
N TYR A 23 7.55 -8.52 16.37
CA TYR A 23 6.24 -7.95 16.63
C TYR A 23 6.33 -6.81 17.64
N LYS A 24 6.95 -7.04 18.81
CA LYS A 24 7.11 -6.01 19.85
C LYS A 24 7.86 -4.78 19.34
N ALA A 25 8.93 -4.99 18.58
CA ALA A 25 9.69 -3.88 17.99
C ALA A 25 8.82 -3.06 17.01
N ARG A 26 8.05 -3.72 16.15
CA ARG A 26 7.15 -3.07 15.20
C ARG A 26 6.00 -2.35 15.90
N ALA A 27 5.35 -3.00 16.87
CA ALA A 27 4.29 -2.41 17.67
C ALA A 27 4.77 -1.11 18.32
N LYS A 28 5.95 -1.10 18.93
CA LYS A 28 6.57 0.11 19.49
C LYS A 28 6.76 1.21 18.45
N THR A 29 7.23 0.88 17.24
CA THR A 29 7.40 1.87 16.17
C THR A 29 6.08 2.43 15.65
N VAL A 30 5.04 1.60 15.55
CA VAL A 30 3.69 2.01 15.13
C VAL A 30 3.09 2.96 16.17
N HIS A 31 3.19 2.64 17.46
CA HIS A 31 2.77 3.52 18.54
C HIS A 31 3.48 4.87 18.51
N LYS A 32 4.81 4.88 18.31
CA LYS A 32 5.57 6.13 18.18
C LYS A 32 5.08 6.97 17.01
N LYS A 33 4.82 6.35 15.86
CA LYS A 33 4.34 7.06 14.66
C LYS A 33 2.92 7.60 14.82
N ALA A 34 2.04 6.86 15.49
CA ALA A 34 0.70 7.34 15.81
C ALA A 34 0.73 8.53 16.77
N TYR A 35 1.62 8.50 17.78
CA TYR A 35 1.84 9.63 18.66
C TYR A 35 2.34 10.87 17.90
N GLU A 36 3.36 10.71 17.05
CA GLU A 36 3.87 11.78 16.19
C GLU A 36 2.76 12.35 15.29
N LEU A 37 1.97 11.48 14.65
CA LEU A 37 0.85 11.87 13.80
C LEU A 37 -0.20 12.68 14.57
N SER A 38 -0.57 12.23 15.77
CA SER A 38 -1.51 12.93 16.63
C SER A 38 -1.01 14.33 17.00
N LYS A 39 0.28 14.46 17.33
CA LYS A 39 0.89 15.75 17.69
C LYS A 39 1.05 16.70 16.50
N LEU A 40 1.47 16.19 15.35
CA LEU A 40 1.73 17.03 14.16
C LEU A 40 0.44 17.51 13.50
N CYS A 41 -0.59 16.66 13.46
CA CYS A 41 -1.83 16.98 12.76
C CYS A 41 -2.97 17.40 13.70
N GLY A 42 -2.79 17.32 15.03
CA GLY A 42 -3.83 17.66 16.00
C GLY A 42 -5.04 16.72 15.92
N VAL A 43 -4.82 15.45 15.57
CA VAL A 43 -5.88 14.44 15.40
C VAL A 43 -5.81 13.39 16.50
N ASP A 44 -6.97 12.87 16.91
CA ASP A 44 -7.04 11.74 17.82
C ASP A 44 -6.78 10.44 17.07
N VAL A 45 -5.80 9.67 17.53
CA VAL A 45 -5.38 8.41 16.91
C VAL A 45 -5.44 7.29 17.95
N CYS A 46 -6.13 6.22 17.59
CA CYS A 46 -6.23 5.01 18.41
C CYS A 46 -5.70 3.80 17.62
N ILE A 47 -4.87 2.98 18.26
CA ILE A 47 -4.43 1.69 17.74
C ILE A 47 -4.99 0.61 18.66
N ILE A 48 -5.63 -0.40 18.04
CA ILE A 48 -6.13 -1.60 18.72
C ILE A 48 -5.42 -2.79 18.09
N CYS A 49 -4.65 -3.54 18.87
CA CYS A 49 -3.88 -4.69 18.41
C CYS A 49 -4.41 -5.98 19.00
N TYR A 50 -4.82 -6.91 18.13
CA TYR A 50 -5.22 -8.26 18.49
C TYR A 50 -4.10 -9.25 18.16
N ASP A 51 -3.99 -10.33 18.95
CA ASP A 51 -3.12 -11.47 18.63
C ASP A 51 -3.76 -12.35 17.54
N ARG A 52 -3.11 -13.48 17.23
CA ARG A 52 -3.61 -14.43 16.23
C ARG A 52 -4.83 -15.19 16.73
N GLU A 53 -4.95 -15.29 18.04
CA GLU A 53 -6.00 -15.99 18.77
C GLU A 53 -7.23 -15.08 19.01
N GLY A 54 -7.13 -13.80 18.65
CA GLY A 54 -8.20 -12.79 18.78
C GLY A 54 -8.23 -12.06 20.13
N ASN A 55 -7.26 -12.29 21.01
CA ASN A 55 -7.15 -11.58 22.29
C ASN A 55 -6.57 -10.18 22.07
N LEU A 56 -7.08 -9.21 22.83
CA LEU A 56 -6.54 -7.85 22.85
C LEU A 56 -5.15 -7.85 23.51
N VAL A 57 -4.13 -7.42 22.78
CA VAL A 57 -2.73 -7.42 23.23
C VAL A 57 -2.32 -6.05 23.75
N GLU A 58 -2.63 -4.99 23.00
CA GLU A 58 -2.13 -3.65 23.27
C GLU A 58 -3.09 -2.58 22.71
N THR A 59 -3.22 -1.50 23.46
CA THR A 59 -3.93 -0.28 23.05
C THR A 59 -3.02 0.93 23.23
N SER A 60 -3.12 1.91 22.33
CA SER A 60 -2.20 3.06 22.32
C SER A 60 -2.51 4.19 23.31
N SER A 61 -3.65 4.11 24.00
CA SER A 61 -4.17 5.17 24.89
C SER A 61 -4.84 4.55 26.11
N ASP A 62 -5.18 5.41 27.07
CA ASP A 62 -5.94 5.04 28.25
C ASP A 62 -7.24 4.32 27.85
N GLU A 63 -7.58 3.25 28.55
CA GLU A 63 -8.69 2.36 28.19
C GLU A 63 -10.01 3.14 28.08
N ALA A 64 -10.22 4.11 28.97
CA ALA A 64 -11.38 4.99 28.93
C ALA A 64 -11.44 5.84 27.64
N LYS A 65 -10.29 6.36 27.19
CA LYS A 65 -10.21 7.15 25.95
C LYS A 65 -10.39 6.28 24.71
N VAL A 66 -9.79 5.09 24.70
CA VAL A 66 -9.96 4.11 23.63
C VAL A 66 -11.43 3.73 23.49
N LYS A 67 -12.11 3.46 24.61
CA LYS A 67 -13.53 3.14 24.63
C LYS A 67 -14.38 4.31 24.13
N ALA A 68 -14.14 5.53 24.60
CA ALA A 68 -14.85 6.71 24.12
C ALA A 68 -14.64 6.94 22.61
N MET A 69 -13.43 6.79 22.10
CA MET A 69 -13.14 6.90 20.67
C MET A 69 -13.82 5.79 19.87
N ALA A 70 -13.79 4.53 20.35
CA ALA A 70 -14.46 3.41 19.70
C ALA A 70 -15.99 3.59 19.66
N GLU A 71 -16.58 4.11 20.74
CA GLU A 71 -18.01 4.45 20.80
C GLU A 71 -18.38 5.63 19.89
N GLN A 72 -17.53 6.63 19.77
CA GLN A 72 -17.74 7.71 18.79
C GLN A 72 -17.64 7.16 17.36
N PHE A 73 -16.65 6.29 17.11
CA PHE A 73 -16.42 5.68 15.82
C PHE A 73 -17.57 4.77 15.38
N SER A 74 -18.20 4.03 16.32
CA SER A 74 -19.35 3.16 16.03
C SER A 74 -20.63 3.92 15.69
N ARG A 75 -20.71 5.21 16.05
CA ARG A 75 -21.84 6.09 15.71
C ARG A 75 -21.71 6.73 14.33
N LEU A 76 -20.53 6.67 13.72
CA LEU A 76 -20.30 7.19 12.38
C LEU A 76 -20.95 6.28 11.33
N SER A 77 -21.40 6.88 10.22
CA SER A 77 -21.98 6.13 9.11
C SER A 77 -20.92 5.35 8.33
N GLU A 78 -21.35 4.33 7.57
CA GLU A 78 -20.41 3.46 6.85
C GLU A 78 -19.51 4.23 5.86
N GLN A 79 -20.03 5.33 5.32
CA GLN A 79 -19.31 6.16 4.37
C GLN A 79 -18.23 7.01 5.06
N GLU A 80 -18.43 7.40 6.31
CA GLU A 80 -17.51 8.29 7.03
C GLU A 80 -16.26 7.58 7.52
N TRP A 81 -16.40 6.36 8.06
CA TRP A 81 -15.22 5.57 8.45
C TRP A 81 -14.47 4.98 7.26
N ASN A 82 -15.14 4.61 6.16
CA ASN A 82 -14.48 3.99 4.99
C ASN A 82 -13.85 5.00 4.01
N LYS A 83 -14.12 6.30 4.14
CA LYS A 83 -13.62 7.37 3.23
C LYS A 83 -12.11 7.30 2.95
N LYS A 84 -11.32 6.75 3.88
CA LYS A 84 -9.85 6.62 3.74
C LYS A 84 -9.32 5.25 4.17
N SER A 85 -10.18 4.22 4.27
CA SER A 85 -9.71 2.87 4.54
C SER A 85 -8.97 2.34 3.31
N THR A 86 -7.67 2.08 3.44
CA THR A 86 -6.85 1.56 2.34
C THR A 86 -6.38 0.15 2.66
N ASN A 87 -6.71 -0.80 1.79
CA ASN A 87 -6.05 -2.09 1.80
C ASN A 87 -4.63 -1.94 1.20
N LEU A 88 -3.61 -2.28 1.99
CA LEU A 88 -2.22 -2.10 1.59
C LEU A 88 -1.85 -2.88 0.32
N SER A 89 -2.31 -4.12 0.16
CA SER A 89 -1.97 -4.90 -1.03
C SER A 89 -2.65 -4.34 -2.28
N LEU A 90 -3.91 -3.91 -2.17
CA LEU A 90 -4.61 -3.22 -3.27
C LEU A 90 -3.91 -1.91 -3.64
N PHE A 91 -3.49 -1.13 -2.66
CA PHE A 91 -2.78 0.13 -2.90
C PHE A 91 -1.44 -0.10 -3.61
N LEU A 92 -0.63 -1.04 -3.12
CA LEU A 92 0.67 -1.36 -3.72
C LEU A 92 0.51 -1.91 -5.14
N ASN A 93 -0.42 -2.84 -5.34
CA ASN A 93 -0.70 -3.42 -6.66
C ASN A 93 -1.17 -2.34 -7.64
N LYS A 94 -2.06 -1.45 -7.22
CA LYS A 94 -2.51 -0.33 -8.04
C LYS A 94 -1.34 0.55 -8.49
N LYS A 95 -0.46 0.93 -7.55
CA LYS A 95 0.70 1.76 -7.84
C LYS A 95 1.65 1.09 -8.84
N MET A 96 1.96 -0.20 -8.63
CA MET A 96 2.81 -0.97 -9.55
C MET A 96 2.19 -1.06 -10.97
N MET A 97 0.87 -1.19 -11.06
CA MET A 97 0.17 -1.25 -12.36
C MET A 97 0.12 0.10 -13.07
N GLU A 98 -0.02 1.20 -12.33
CA GLU A 98 0.04 2.57 -12.88
C GLU A 98 1.42 2.88 -13.45
N GLU A 99 2.50 2.52 -12.74
CA GLU A 99 3.88 2.65 -13.22
C GLU A 99 4.12 1.84 -14.50
N LYS A 100 3.61 0.60 -14.57
CA LYS A 100 3.67 -0.23 -15.80
C LYS A 100 2.87 0.36 -16.95
N LYS A 101 1.68 0.90 -16.70
CA LYS A 101 0.89 1.57 -17.75
C LYS A 101 1.57 2.82 -18.28
N ALA A 102 2.25 3.58 -17.42
CA ALA A 102 2.99 4.77 -17.82
C ALA A 102 4.17 4.41 -18.74
N SER A 103 4.91 3.35 -18.44
CA SER A 103 6.04 2.91 -19.28
C SER A 103 5.60 2.36 -20.64
N LEU A 104 4.48 1.62 -20.69
CA LEU A 104 3.90 1.14 -21.96
C LEU A 104 3.45 2.29 -22.87
N LYS A 105 2.69 3.26 -22.32
CA LYS A 105 2.24 4.43 -23.08
C LYS A 105 3.39 5.27 -23.65
N ALA A 106 4.52 5.36 -22.93
CA ALA A 106 5.71 6.06 -23.41
C ALA A 106 6.33 5.35 -24.63
N ASN A 107 6.32 4.02 -24.65
CA ASN A 107 6.84 3.22 -25.77
C ASN A 107 5.92 3.26 -26.99
N ASP A 108 4.60 3.20 -26.79
CA ASP A 108 3.61 3.26 -27.88
C ASP A 108 3.69 4.60 -28.63
N ASN A 109 3.81 5.71 -27.88
CA ASN A 109 3.99 7.05 -28.47
C ASN A 109 5.32 7.19 -29.23
N LYS A 110 6.37 6.46 -28.84
CA LYS A 110 7.65 6.45 -29.56
C LYS A 110 7.55 5.65 -30.85
N PHE A 111 6.87 4.51 -30.82
CA PHE A 111 6.69 3.65 -31.98
C PHE A 111 5.78 4.30 -33.04
N SER A 112 4.66 4.91 -32.62
CA SER A 112 3.77 5.67 -33.52
C SER A 112 4.53 6.79 -34.23
N LYS A 113 5.32 7.61 -33.52
CA LYS A 113 6.13 8.67 -34.14
C LYS A 113 7.14 8.15 -35.17
N ILE A 114 7.71 6.97 -34.95
CA ILE A 114 8.64 6.34 -35.90
C ILE A 114 7.89 5.88 -37.16
N ILE A 115 6.72 5.27 -36.99
CA ILE A 115 5.87 4.85 -38.12
C ILE A 115 5.42 6.06 -38.93
N ASP A 116 4.91 7.11 -38.29
CA ASP A 116 4.43 8.32 -38.97
C ASP A 116 5.55 8.97 -39.79
N ARG A 117 6.77 9.04 -39.22
CA ARG A 117 7.92 9.56 -39.95
C ARG A 117 8.29 8.68 -41.15
N LYS A 118 8.19 7.36 -41.01
CA LYS A 118 8.50 6.42 -42.10
C LYS A 118 7.48 6.49 -43.24
N ILE A 119 6.19 6.65 -42.92
CA ILE A 119 5.13 6.86 -43.90
C ILE A 119 5.37 8.16 -44.68
N SER A 120 5.68 9.26 -43.98
CA SER A 120 5.93 10.55 -44.63
C SER A 120 7.10 10.52 -45.62
N ILE A 121 8.15 9.75 -45.35
CA ILE A 121 9.29 9.56 -46.26
C ILE A 121 8.85 8.80 -47.51
N LEU A 122 8.10 7.71 -47.33
CA LEU A 122 7.61 6.89 -48.45
C LEU A 122 6.65 7.65 -49.35
N ASP A 123 5.82 8.54 -48.79
CA ASP A 123 4.91 9.39 -49.58
C ASP A 123 5.70 10.39 -50.43
N TYR A 124 6.78 10.96 -49.89
CA TYR A 124 7.67 11.85 -50.63
C TYR A 124 8.40 11.13 -51.79
N GLU A 125 8.93 9.94 -51.53
CA GLU A 125 9.61 9.11 -52.54
C GLU A 125 8.65 8.69 -53.67
N LYS A 126 7.40 8.39 -53.34
CA LYS A 126 6.35 8.07 -54.32
C LYS A 126 6.00 9.27 -55.20
N ASP A 127 5.85 10.45 -54.61
CA ASP A 127 5.53 11.67 -55.34
C ASP A 127 6.67 12.05 -56.31
N GLU A 128 7.92 11.88 -55.90
CA GLU A 128 9.10 12.08 -56.77
C GLU A 128 9.13 11.09 -57.95
N MET A 129 8.84 9.80 -57.69
CA MET A 129 8.70 8.80 -58.76
C MET A 129 7.59 9.16 -59.75
N MET A 130 6.44 9.62 -59.27
CA MET A 130 5.29 9.97 -60.10
C MET A 130 5.53 11.22 -60.96
N GLN A 131 6.28 12.20 -60.46
CA GLN A 131 6.74 13.37 -61.20
C GLN A 131 7.69 12.97 -62.34
N ASN A 132 8.66 12.10 -62.05
CA ASN A 132 9.65 11.65 -63.03
C ASN A 132 9.04 10.80 -64.16
N ILE A 133 7.97 10.04 -63.87
CA ILE A 133 7.21 9.30 -64.89
C ILE A 133 6.40 10.24 -65.79
N LYS A 134 5.84 11.34 -65.23
CA LYS A 134 5.09 12.35 -66.01
C LYS A 134 5.96 13.17 -66.96
N ILE A 135 7.21 13.42 -66.61
CA ILE A 135 8.16 14.20 -67.45
C ILE A 135 8.67 13.38 -68.65
N LYS A 136 8.60 12.04 -68.58
CA LYS A 136 9.10 11.12 -69.62
C LYS A 136 8.05 10.66 -70.65
N ARG A 137 6.79 11.07 -70.52
CA ARG A 137 5.71 10.86 -71.50
C ARG A 137 5.42 12.15 -72.23
#